data_AF-A0AA35WIW1-F1
#
_entry.id   AF-A0AA35WIW1-F1
#
_cell.length_a   1.000
_cell.length_b   1.000
_cell.length_c   1.000
_cell.angle_alpha   90.00
_cell.angle_beta   90.00
_cell.angle_gamma   90.00
#
_symmetry.space_group_name_H-M   'P 1'
#
loop_
_entity.id
_entity.type
_entity.pdbx_description
1 polymer ?
#
loop_
_entity_poly.entity_id
_entity_poly.type
_entity_poly.pdbx_seq_one_letter_code
_entity_poly.pdbx_strand_id
1 'polypeptide(L)'
;MRASIAAGLVTAMLQSVPASGNFQLEVQVVRVRDSVNDCGRWPEVCHLYIDKMCLDPQFEEPGSEEEDQDCSLIEYEDNLDLKYGLPETRTLSVTNQPWPVDFQLYIEVVDFDIIPPDNHIEDVVVQESLNTSSEFSEEMDYRNTPGGRITLSMRFRVQCNEGYEGPHCDCIPHNDDVSGHYSCWEDGGISCLPGYTNTSNLCRQGKCEKCGLFSPGYQFMLKDKHSA
;
A
#
# COMPACT_ATOMS: atom_id res chain seq x y z
N MET A 1 44.29 -21.29 -29.95
CA MET A 1 43.80 -21.32 -28.55
C MET A 1 42.49 -20.55 -28.48
N ARG A 2 41.45 -21.24 -27.98
CA ARG A 2 40.16 -20.76 -27.44
C ARG A 2 39.19 -20.01 -28.37
N ALA A 3 38.19 -20.78 -28.80
CA ALA A 3 36.87 -20.29 -29.18
C ALA A 3 36.12 -19.79 -27.94
N SER A 4 35.44 -18.64 -28.03
CA SER A 4 34.47 -18.20 -27.03
C SER A 4 33.07 -18.57 -27.48
N ILE A 5 32.42 -19.36 -26.65
CA ILE A 5 31.04 -19.82 -26.76
C ILE A 5 30.13 -18.76 -26.14
N ALA A 6 29.00 -18.52 -26.79
CA ALA A 6 27.95 -17.61 -26.39
C ALA A 6 27.31 -17.97 -25.03
N ALA A 7 26.83 -16.97 -24.31
CA ALA A 7 25.70 -17.11 -23.40
C ALA A 7 24.82 -15.87 -23.54
N GLY A 8 23.87 -15.93 -24.48
CA GLY A 8 22.76 -14.99 -24.51
C GLY A 8 21.85 -15.29 -23.33
N LEU A 9 21.77 -14.36 -22.39
CA LEU A 9 20.72 -14.36 -21.37
C LEU A 9 19.42 -13.96 -22.09
N VAL A 10 18.56 -14.94 -22.35
CA VAL A 10 17.15 -14.68 -22.66
C VAL A 10 16.48 -14.41 -21.31
N THR A 11 16.37 -13.14 -20.93
CA THR A 11 15.47 -12.74 -19.86
C THR A 11 14.06 -13.06 -20.34
N ALA A 12 13.47 -14.11 -19.78
CA ALA A 12 12.05 -14.37 -19.96
C ALA A 12 11.31 -13.17 -19.39
N MET A 13 10.74 -12.34 -20.27
CA MET A 13 9.70 -11.41 -19.86
C MET A 13 8.49 -12.26 -19.49
N LEU A 14 8.41 -12.63 -18.20
CA LEU A 14 7.12 -12.82 -17.56
C LEU A 14 6.37 -11.52 -17.83
N GLN A 15 5.37 -11.59 -18.72
CA GLN A 15 4.40 -10.52 -18.84
C GLN A 15 3.66 -10.49 -17.51
N SER A 16 4.18 -9.71 -16.56
CA SER A 16 3.43 -9.31 -15.40
C SER A 16 2.20 -8.60 -15.94
N VAL A 17 1.03 -9.11 -15.58
CA VAL A 17 -0.17 -8.28 -15.57
C VAL A 17 0.26 -7.00 -14.82
N PRO A 18 0.02 -5.78 -15.34
CA PRO A 18 0.27 -4.59 -14.55
C PRO A 18 -0.57 -4.76 -13.28
N ALA A 19 0.10 -5.00 -12.17
CA ALA A 19 -0.53 -5.29 -10.89
C ALA A 19 -1.16 -3.99 -10.40
N SER A 20 -2.37 -3.68 -10.90
CA SER A 20 -3.15 -2.57 -10.39
C SER A 20 -3.70 -3.02 -9.04
N GLY A 21 -3.14 -2.52 -7.95
CA GLY A 21 -3.65 -2.75 -6.61
C GLY A 21 -4.48 -1.60 -6.09
N ASN A 22 -5.29 -1.86 -5.07
CA ASN A 22 -6.11 -0.86 -4.40
C ASN A 22 -6.08 -1.11 -2.88
N PHE A 23 -5.64 -0.12 -2.11
CA PHE A 23 -5.49 -0.23 -0.66
C PHE A 23 -5.92 1.03 0.08
N GLN A 24 -6.06 0.90 1.40
CA GLN A 24 -6.24 2.00 2.34
C GLN A 24 -5.17 1.90 3.41
N LEU A 25 -4.40 2.98 3.57
CA LEU A 25 -3.53 3.17 4.73
C LEU A 25 -4.28 4.03 5.75
N GLU A 26 -4.52 3.48 6.93
CA GLU A 26 -5.06 4.24 8.05
C GLU A 26 -3.93 4.64 9.00
N VAL A 27 -3.79 5.95 9.18
CA VAL A 27 -2.86 6.59 10.10
C VAL A 27 -3.65 7.03 11.31
N GLN A 28 -3.34 6.47 12.49
CA GLN A 28 -3.90 6.98 13.73
C GLN A 28 -2.85 7.73 14.53
N VAL A 29 -3.05 9.03 14.68
CA VAL A 29 -2.27 9.86 15.58
C VAL A 29 -2.85 9.71 16.97
N VAL A 30 -2.09 9.07 17.86
CA VAL A 30 -2.54 8.75 19.22
C VAL A 30 -2.25 9.91 20.15
N ARG A 31 -1.04 10.50 20.05
CA ARG A 31 -0.60 11.61 20.90
C ARG A 31 0.38 12.50 20.14
N VAL A 32 0.43 13.76 20.57
CA VAL A 32 1.41 14.75 20.10
C VAL A 32 2.08 15.36 21.32
N ARG A 33 3.40 15.45 21.30
CA ARG A 33 4.19 16.11 22.34
C ARG A 33 5.02 17.22 21.71
N ASP A 34 4.90 18.42 22.27
CA ASP A 34 5.80 19.54 22.00
C ASP A 34 6.88 19.56 23.10
N SER A 35 8.15 19.49 22.70
CA SER A 35 9.31 19.51 23.61
C SER A 35 9.57 20.91 24.18
N VAL A 36 9.09 21.95 23.51
CA VAL A 36 8.98 23.30 24.03
C VAL A 36 7.64 23.35 24.74
N ASN A 37 7.66 23.28 26.08
CA ASN A 37 6.48 23.28 26.96
C ASN A 37 5.54 24.51 26.84
N ASP A 38 5.58 25.28 25.76
CA ASP A 38 4.68 26.42 25.55
C ASP A 38 3.21 25.98 25.53
N CYS A 39 2.92 24.81 24.95
CA CYS A 39 1.56 24.28 24.92
C CYS A 39 1.10 23.67 26.25
N GLY A 40 2.04 23.24 27.10
CA GLY A 40 1.74 22.69 28.43
C GLY A 40 1.31 23.74 29.45
N ARG A 41 1.58 25.03 29.18
CA ARG A 41 1.25 26.15 30.07
C ARG A 41 -0.08 26.81 29.73
N TRP A 42 -0.49 26.76 28.45
CA TRP A 42 -1.75 27.30 27.96
C TRP A 42 -2.36 26.36 26.90
N PRO A 43 -3.17 25.38 27.30
CA PRO A 43 -3.78 24.42 26.37
C PRO A 43 -4.79 25.05 25.38
N GLU A 44 -5.10 26.35 25.53
CA GLU A 44 -5.93 27.13 24.61
C GLU A 44 -5.13 27.87 23.52
N VAL A 45 -3.80 27.69 23.47
CA VAL A 45 -2.91 28.55 22.65
C VAL A 45 -2.13 27.80 21.57
N CYS A 46 -1.91 26.49 21.69
CA CYS A 46 -1.32 25.73 20.58
C CYS A 46 -2.42 24.93 19.91
N HIS A 47 -2.82 25.34 18.71
CA HIS A 47 -3.70 24.53 17.88
C HIS A 47 -2.82 23.86 16.82
N LEU A 48 -2.34 22.66 17.14
CA LEU A 48 -1.49 21.89 16.24
C LEU A 48 -2.36 21.19 15.20
N TYR A 49 -1.98 21.32 13.93
CA TYR A 49 -2.61 20.59 12.85
C TYR A 49 -1.58 19.79 12.07
N ILE A 50 -2.04 18.67 11.54
CA ILE A 50 -1.38 18.09 10.37
C ILE A 50 -2.04 18.75 9.18
N ASP A 51 -1.26 19.52 8.43
CA ASP A 51 -1.73 20.19 7.22
C ASP A 51 -1.65 19.23 6.03
N LYS A 52 -0.49 18.59 5.90
CA LYS A 52 -0.18 17.68 4.79
C LYS A 52 0.32 16.32 5.25
N MET A 53 -0.19 15.27 4.61
CA MET A 53 0.39 13.92 4.64
C MET A 53 0.71 13.46 3.23
N CYS A 54 1.90 12.91 3.05
CA CYS A 54 2.44 12.54 1.75
C CYS A 54 3.04 11.13 1.80
N LEU A 55 2.43 10.18 1.12
CA LEU A 55 2.88 8.78 1.08
C LEU A 55 3.79 8.56 -0.13
N ASP A 56 5.00 8.04 0.12
CA ASP A 56 6.00 7.74 -0.90
C ASP A 56 6.56 6.32 -0.74
N PRO A 57 6.52 5.44 -1.77
CA PRO A 57 7.11 4.12 -1.71
C PRO A 57 8.61 4.14 -2.03
N GLN A 58 9.16 5.25 -2.54
CA GLN A 58 10.58 5.37 -2.86
C GLN A 58 11.34 6.08 -1.74
N PHE A 59 12.37 5.42 -1.24
CA PHE A 59 13.30 6.03 -0.29
C PHE A 59 14.24 6.96 -1.04
N GLU A 60 13.87 8.24 -1.17
CA GLU A 60 14.85 9.26 -1.55
C GLU A 60 15.60 9.69 -0.28
N GLU A 61 16.94 9.62 -0.31
CA GLU A 61 17.74 10.19 0.78
C GLU A 61 17.48 11.71 0.79
N PRO A 62 17.21 12.34 1.96
CA PRO A 62 16.99 13.78 2.04
C PRO A 62 18.27 14.49 1.63
N GLY A 63 18.33 14.91 0.36
CA GLY A 63 19.60 15.04 -0.34
C GLY A 63 19.59 15.89 -1.60
N SER A 64 18.72 16.89 -1.72
CA SER A 64 19.00 18.13 -2.47
C SER A 64 17.84 19.09 -2.31
N GLU A 65 18.15 20.38 -2.40
CA GLU A 65 17.28 21.54 -2.26
C GLU A 65 16.16 21.62 -3.33
N GLU A 66 15.28 20.61 -3.43
CA GLU A 66 14.04 20.76 -4.19
C GLU A 66 12.91 21.12 -3.23
N GLU A 67 12.40 22.34 -3.46
CA GLU A 67 11.49 23.11 -2.62
C GLU A 67 10.04 22.58 -2.66
N ASP A 68 9.78 21.47 -3.34
CA ASP A 68 8.45 20.85 -3.48
C ASP A 68 8.61 19.32 -3.57
N GLN A 69 8.53 18.62 -2.44
CA GLN A 69 8.53 17.15 -2.45
C GLN A 69 7.18 16.66 -2.99
N ASP A 70 7.15 16.29 -4.27
CA ASP A 70 5.95 15.82 -4.99
C ASP A 70 5.54 14.44 -4.47
N CYS A 71 4.30 14.30 -4.01
CA CYS A 71 3.82 13.06 -3.43
C CYS A 71 3.64 11.98 -4.49
N SER A 72 4.48 10.95 -4.45
CA SER A 72 4.51 9.95 -5.51
C SER A 72 3.29 9.01 -5.53
N LEU A 73 2.61 8.76 -4.39
CA LEU A 73 1.39 7.94 -4.34
C LEU A 73 0.12 8.74 -4.02
N ILE A 74 0.12 9.49 -2.92
CA ILE A 74 -1.03 10.28 -2.50
C ILE A 74 -0.62 11.43 -1.60
N GLU A 75 -1.27 12.56 -1.85
CA GLU A 75 -1.23 13.75 -1.03
C GLU A 75 -2.58 13.94 -0.35
N TYR A 76 -2.55 14.26 0.92
CA TYR A 76 -3.71 14.60 1.72
C TYR A 76 -3.50 15.96 2.34
N GLU A 77 -4.37 16.91 2.01
CA GLU A 77 -4.41 18.26 2.58
C GLU A 77 -5.73 18.43 3.32
N ASP A 78 -5.69 18.42 4.66
CA ASP A 78 -6.83 18.78 5.50
C ASP A 78 -6.33 18.96 6.94
N ASN A 79 -6.73 20.08 7.54
CA ASN A 79 -6.36 20.46 8.90
C ASN A 79 -6.86 19.42 9.92
N LEU A 80 -5.99 18.47 10.27
CA LEU A 80 -6.28 17.52 11.33
C LEU A 80 -6.01 18.15 12.69
N ASP A 81 -7.06 18.55 13.39
CA ASP A 81 -6.97 19.12 14.74
C ASP A 81 -6.41 18.08 15.72
N LEU A 82 -5.15 18.25 16.12
CA LEU A 82 -4.46 17.39 17.07
C LEU A 82 -4.86 17.77 18.49
N LYS A 83 -6.13 17.59 18.83
CA LYS A 83 -6.63 17.84 20.18
C LYS A 83 -5.87 16.98 21.19
N TYR A 84 -5.24 17.62 22.16
CA TYR A 84 -4.46 16.95 23.20
C TYR A 84 -5.22 15.78 23.84
N GLY A 85 -4.77 14.56 23.55
CA GLY A 85 -5.19 13.35 24.25
C GLY A 85 -6.35 12.56 23.65
N LEU A 86 -6.87 12.93 22.48
CA LEU A 86 -7.81 12.08 21.73
C LEU A 86 -7.13 11.49 20.49
N PRO A 87 -7.20 10.17 20.29
CA PRO A 87 -6.66 9.56 19.09
C PRO A 87 -7.53 9.93 17.89
N GLU A 88 -6.87 10.28 16.80
CA GLU A 88 -7.52 10.77 15.59
C GLU A 88 -7.00 9.96 14.40
N THR A 89 -7.90 9.51 13.53
CA THR A 89 -7.58 8.58 12.44
C THR A 89 -7.84 9.24 11.09
N ARG A 90 -6.87 9.12 10.20
CA ARG A 90 -6.97 9.49 8.79
C ARG A 90 -6.81 8.26 7.91
N THR A 91 -7.54 8.24 6.81
CA THR A 91 -7.52 7.14 5.84
C THR A 91 -7.05 7.68 4.49
N LEU A 92 -5.90 7.20 4.03
CA LEU A 92 -5.34 7.47 2.72
C LEU A 92 -5.72 6.33 1.79
N SER A 93 -6.60 6.59 0.83
CA SER A 93 -7.08 5.58 -0.12
C SER A 93 -6.34 5.70 -1.45
N VAL A 94 -5.60 4.66 -1.83
CA VAL A 94 -4.80 4.64 -3.06
C VAL A 94 -5.40 3.64 -4.03
N THR A 95 -5.45 4.02 -5.31
CA THR A 95 -5.98 3.17 -6.38
C THR A 95 -4.98 3.00 -7.52
N ASN A 96 -5.08 1.88 -8.23
CA ASN A 96 -4.21 1.50 -9.35
C ASN A 96 -2.72 1.37 -8.98
N GLN A 97 -2.41 1.12 -7.71
CA GLN A 97 -1.06 0.92 -7.21
C GLN A 97 -1.05 -0.22 -6.16
N PRO A 98 -0.15 -1.21 -6.30
CA PRO A 98 0.01 -2.24 -5.29
C PRO A 98 0.58 -1.65 -4.00
N TRP A 99 0.21 -2.22 -2.86
CA TRP A 99 0.77 -1.83 -1.57
C TRP A 99 2.28 -2.17 -1.54
N PRO A 100 3.16 -1.17 -1.32
CA PRO A 100 4.61 -1.35 -1.42
C PRO A 100 5.25 -2.12 -0.26
N VAL A 101 4.52 -2.37 0.84
CA VAL A 101 5.02 -2.93 2.11
C VAL A 101 5.94 -1.97 2.86
N ASP A 102 7.02 -1.56 2.22
CA ASP A 102 7.93 -0.53 2.72
C ASP A 102 7.46 0.84 2.24
N PHE A 103 7.38 1.81 3.13
CA PHE A 103 6.91 3.15 2.77
C PHE A 103 7.57 4.23 3.60
N GLN A 104 7.55 5.44 3.04
CA GLN A 104 7.77 6.69 3.76
C GLN A 104 6.47 7.49 3.83
N LEU A 105 6.24 8.13 4.96
CA LEU A 105 5.16 9.08 5.13
C LEU A 105 5.75 10.39 5.64
N TYR A 106 5.67 11.43 4.82
CA TYR A 106 6.01 12.79 5.21
C TYR A 106 4.78 13.48 5.78
N ILE A 107 4.94 14.14 6.91
CA ILE A 107 3.87 14.79 7.67
C ILE A 107 4.31 16.21 7.99
N GLU A 108 3.57 17.19 7.51
CA GLU A 108 3.76 18.60 7.85
C GLU A 108 2.91 18.97 9.08
N VAL A 109 3.57 19.48 10.13
CA VAL A 109 2.90 19.95 11.34
C VAL A 109 2.95 21.47 11.40
N VAL A 110 1.79 22.10 11.54
CA VAL A 110 1.62 23.56 11.57
C VAL A 110 0.93 24.02 12.86
N ASP A 111 1.23 25.25 13.28
CA ASP A 111 0.49 25.95 14.35
C ASP A 111 -0.57 26.85 13.72
N PHE A 112 -1.86 26.61 13.97
CA PHE A 112 -2.92 27.48 13.48
C PHE A 112 -3.19 28.60 14.49
N ASP A 113 -2.41 29.67 14.38
CA ASP A 113 -2.67 30.91 15.09
C ASP A 113 -3.49 31.87 14.22
N ILE A 114 -4.48 32.53 14.85
CA ILE A 114 -5.29 33.55 14.15
C ILE A 114 -4.38 34.69 13.64
N ILE A 115 -3.30 35.02 14.35
CA ILE A 115 -2.30 36.03 13.99
C ILE A 115 -0.97 35.75 14.73
N PRO A 116 0.18 35.60 14.05
CA PRO A 116 0.36 35.57 12.59
C PRO A 116 -0.11 34.24 11.97
N PRO A 117 -0.56 34.25 10.71
CA PRO A 117 -1.14 33.07 10.06
C PRO A 117 -0.10 31.95 9.89
N ASP A 118 -0.54 30.75 10.28
CA ASP A 118 0.00 29.42 10.04
C ASP A 118 1.53 29.35 9.89
N ASN A 119 2.20 29.12 11.01
CA ASN A 119 3.63 28.88 11.00
C ASN A 119 3.88 27.38 10.92
N HIS A 120 4.55 26.95 9.85
CA HIS A 120 5.23 25.68 9.79
C HIS A 120 6.03 25.46 11.09
N ILE A 121 5.79 24.33 11.76
CA ILE A 121 6.51 23.99 12.98
C ILE A 121 7.68 23.07 12.65
N GLU A 122 7.36 21.89 12.10
CA GLU A 122 8.31 20.82 11.84
C GLU A 122 7.69 19.77 10.93
N ASP A 123 8.51 19.20 10.05
CA ASP A 123 8.16 18.04 9.26
C ASP A 123 8.59 16.77 9.97
N VAL A 124 7.74 15.76 9.97
CA VAL A 124 8.03 14.43 10.52
C VAL A 124 8.04 13.42 9.38
N VAL A 125 9.19 12.74 9.22
CA VAL A 125 9.33 11.63 8.27
C VAL A 125 9.21 10.31 9.01
N VAL A 126 8.24 9.50 8.60
CA VAL A 126 8.01 8.14 9.07
C VAL A 126 8.56 7.18 8.03
N GLN A 127 9.28 6.15 8.46
CA GLN A 127 9.76 5.06 7.60
C GLN A 127 9.41 3.74 8.26
N GLU A 128 8.59 2.93 7.59
CA GLU A 128 8.04 1.70 8.18
C GLU A 128 7.89 0.59 7.13
N SER A 129 7.80 -0.64 7.64
CA SER A 129 7.48 -1.84 6.87
C SER A 129 6.22 -2.48 7.44
N LEU A 130 5.12 -2.49 6.68
CA LEU A 130 3.82 -2.95 7.18
C LEU A 130 3.18 -3.94 6.21
N ASN A 131 2.75 -5.09 6.73
CA ASN A 131 1.92 -6.04 5.98
C ASN A 131 0.43 -5.68 6.14
N THR A 132 -0.38 -6.10 5.17
CA THR A 132 -1.85 -5.96 5.24
C THR A 132 -2.43 -6.66 6.48
N SER A 133 -3.23 -5.94 7.25
CA SER A 133 -3.80 -6.40 8.52
C SER A 133 -5.07 -5.62 8.88
N SER A 134 -6.04 -6.29 9.51
CA SER A 134 -7.20 -5.61 10.11
C SER A 134 -6.84 -4.85 11.39
N GLU A 135 -5.77 -5.27 12.06
CA GLU A 135 -5.29 -4.72 13.33
C GLU A 135 -4.26 -3.61 13.09
N PHE A 136 -4.29 -2.61 13.97
CA PHE A 136 -3.24 -1.59 14.02
C PHE A 136 -1.90 -2.16 14.49
N SER A 137 -0.83 -1.58 13.96
CA SER A 137 0.54 -1.76 14.45
C SER A 137 0.66 -1.33 15.92
N GLU A 138 1.79 -1.65 16.51
CA GLU A 138 2.18 -1.07 17.79
C GLU A 138 2.30 0.46 17.66
N GLU A 139 2.00 1.17 18.76
CA GLU A 139 2.17 2.62 18.86
C GLU A 139 3.66 2.96 18.96
N MET A 140 4.13 3.83 18.07
CA MET A 140 5.53 4.25 17.98
C MET A 140 5.66 5.77 18.01
N ASP A 141 6.76 6.26 18.57
CA ASP A 141 7.09 7.69 18.65
C ASP A 141 7.99 8.08 17.47
N TYR A 142 7.53 9.04 16.64
CA TYR A 142 8.23 9.55 15.47
C TYR A 142 8.68 11.00 15.68
N ARG A 143 9.91 11.29 15.23
CA ARG A 143 10.56 12.62 15.27
C ARG A 143 11.58 12.70 14.14
N ASN A 144 11.75 13.88 13.56
CA ASN A 144 12.66 14.07 12.42
C ASN A 144 14.12 14.19 12.86
N THR A 145 14.40 15.01 13.88
CA THR A 145 15.77 15.22 14.37
C THR A 145 15.93 14.99 15.88
N PRO A 146 17.14 14.60 16.36
CA PRO A 146 17.43 14.60 17.79
C PRO A 146 17.31 16.01 18.37
N GLY A 147 16.27 16.23 19.18
CA GLY A 147 15.94 17.56 19.72
C GLY A 147 14.87 18.32 18.92
N GLY A 148 14.21 17.65 17.98
CA GLY A 148 13.01 18.15 17.31
C GLY A 148 11.95 18.64 18.30
N ARG A 149 11.13 19.58 17.83
CA ARG A 149 10.09 20.22 18.64
C ARG A 149 8.93 19.25 18.84
N ILE A 150 8.52 18.55 17.79
CA ILE A 150 7.35 17.69 17.82
C ILE A 150 7.75 16.21 17.91
N THR A 151 7.00 15.46 18.71
CA THR A 151 6.99 13.99 18.69
C THR A 151 5.55 13.52 18.46
N LEU A 152 5.35 12.77 17.39
CA LEU A 152 4.08 12.16 17.04
C LEU A 152 4.08 10.70 17.50
N SER A 153 3.17 10.32 18.39
CA SER A 153 2.90 8.92 18.72
C SER A 153 1.83 8.40 17.77
N MET A 154 2.17 7.46 16.89
CA MET A 154 1.30 6.99 15.82
C MET A 154 1.24 5.47 15.74
N ARG A 155 0.18 4.96 15.12
CA ARG A 155 0.06 3.56 14.70
C ARG A 155 -0.66 3.48 13.36
N PHE A 156 -0.38 2.41 12.62
CA PHE A 156 -0.80 2.26 11.24
C PHE A 156 -1.55 0.94 11.04
N ARG A 157 -2.48 0.91 10.10
CA ARG A 157 -2.93 -0.36 9.49
C ARG A 157 -3.12 -0.16 8.01
N VAL A 158 -2.83 -1.19 7.24
CA VAL A 158 -3.12 -1.22 5.81
C VAL A 158 -4.09 -2.34 5.49
N GLN A 159 -5.14 -2.00 4.77
CA GLN A 159 -6.17 -2.94 4.35
C GLN A 159 -6.37 -2.83 2.85
N CYS A 160 -6.63 -3.95 2.21
CA CYS A 160 -7.02 -3.95 0.80
C CYS A 160 -8.43 -3.38 0.65
N ASN A 161 -8.65 -2.65 -0.43
CA ASN A 161 -9.99 -2.21 -0.79
C ASN A 161 -10.88 -3.42 -1.10
N GLU A 162 -12.20 -3.22 -1.05
CA GLU A 162 -13.16 -4.30 -1.29
C GLU A 162 -12.86 -5.06 -2.60
N GLY A 163 -12.77 -6.38 -2.50
CA GLY A 163 -12.48 -7.28 -3.62
C GLY A 163 -10.99 -7.48 -3.92
N TYR A 164 -10.09 -6.73 -3.27
CA TYR A 164 -8.65 -6.94 -3.37
C TYR A 164 -8.12 -7.76 -2.21
N GLU A 165 -7.19 -8.66 -2.52
CA GLU A 165 -6.58 -9.61 -1.59
C GLU A 165 -5.07 -9.69 -1.83
N GLY A 166 -4.39 -10.41 -0.94
CA GLY A 166 -2.94 -10.60 -0.97
C GLY A 166 -2.18 -9.50 -0.22
N PRO A 167 -0.86 -9.69 -0.03
CA PRO A 167 -0.04 -8.82 0.78
C PRO A 167 0.23 -7.46 0.11
N HIS A 168 0.00 -7.37 -1.20
CA HIS A 168 0.16 -6.17 -2.01
C HIS A 168 -1.18 -5.59 -2.49
N CYS A 169 -2.31 -6.14 -2.06
CA CYS A 169 -3.65 -5.71 -2.49
C CYS A 169 -3.81 -5.62 -4.01
N ASP A 170 -3.23 -6.56 -4.75
CA ASP A 170 -3.10 -6.55 -6.21
C ASP A 170 -3.82 -7.73 -6.88
N CYS A 171 -4.48 -8.59 -6.09
CA CYS A 171 -5.20 -9.75 -6.59
C CYS A 171 -6.70 -9.63 -6.33
N ILE A 172 -7.51 -9.88 -7.37
CA ILE A 172 -8.97 -9.98 -7.27
C ILE A 172 -9.35 -11.43 -7.61
N PRO A 173 -10.01 -12.18 -6.72
CA PRO A 173 -10.44 -13.55 -7.02
C PRO A 173 -11.59 -13.57 -8.04
N HIS A 174 -11.58 -14.54 -8.95
CA HIS A 174 -12.61 -14.70 -9.98
C HIS A 174 -13.12 -16.14 -10.06
N ASN A 175 -14.39 -16.29 -10.43
CA ASN A 175 -15.01 -17.59 -10.66
C ASN A 175 -16.02 -17.52 -11.81
N ASP A 176 -15.53 -17.15 -12.98
CA ASP A 176 -16.33 -17.01 -14.19
C ASP A 176 -15.52 -17.34 -15.45
N ASP A 177 -16.20 -17.77 -16.51
CA ASP A 177 -15.56 -18.24 -17.76
C ASP A 177 -14.79 -17.13 -18.50
N VAL A 178 -15.05 -15.85 -18.19
CA VAL A 178 -14.46 -14.69 -18.87
C VAL A 178 -13.16 -14.29 -18.21
N SER A 179 -13.14 -14.21 -16.88
CA SER A 179 -12.03 -13.69 -16.09
C SER A 179 -11.12 -14.81 -15.63
N GLY A 180 -11.69 -15.96 -15.24
CA GLY A 180 -10.95 -17.10 -14.71
C GLY A 180 -11.63 -17.75 -13.51
N HIS A 181 -11.08 -18.89 -13.08
CA HIS A 181 -11.55 -19.64 -11.91
C HIS A 181 -10.43 -19.83 -10.90
N TYR A 182 -10.19 -18.80 -10.09
CA TYR A 182 -9.09 -18.77 -9.15
C TYR A 182 -9.38 -17.96 -7.89
N SER A 183 -8.67 -18.30 -6.81
CA SER A 183 -8.54 -17.48 -5.60
C SER A 183 -7.15 -16.85 -5.53
N CYS A 184 -6.99 -15.87 -4.65
CA CYS A 184 -5.70 -15.27 -4.33
C CYS A 184 -5.01 -16.06 -3.20
N TRP A 185 -3.70 -16.21 -3.28
CA TRP A 185 -2.88 -16.73 -2.19
C TRP A 185 -2.48 -15.62 -1.22
N GLU A 186 -2.04 -16.01 -0.04
CA GLU A 186 -1.48 -15.08 0.96
C GLU A 186 -0.22 -14.35 0.48
N ASP A 187 0.43 -14.82 -0.59
CA ASP A 187 1.58 -14.17 -1.24
C ASP A 187 1.20 -13.31 -2.47
N GLY A 188 -0.10 -13.16 -2.75
CA GLY A 188 -0.61 -12.46 -3.94
C GLY A 188 -0.66 -13.34 -5.21
N GLY A 189 -0.21 -14.60 -5.12
CA GLY A 189 -0.27 -15.54 -6.21
C GLY A 189 -1.70 -16.00 -6.56
N ILE A 190 -1.86 -16.63 -7.72
CA ILE A 190 -3.13 -17.19 -8.19
C ILE A 190 -3.23 -18.68 -7.83
N SER A 191 -4.34 -19.11 -7.23
CA SER A 191 -4.68 -20.52 -6.98
C SER A 191 -5.88 -20.95 -7.80
N CYS A 192 -5.73 -21.94 -8.68
CA CYS A 192 -6.87 -22.43 -9.46
C CYS A 192 -7.89 -23.15 -8.59
N LEU A 193 -9.17 -22.82 -8.79
CA LEU A 193 -10.28 -23.51 -8.14
C LEU A 193 -10.35 -25.00 -8.56
N PRO A 194 -10.98 -25.88 -7.75
CA PRO A 194 -11.17 -27.27 -8.10
C PRO A 194 -11.79 -27.43 -9.50
N GLY A 195 -11.26 -28.35 -10.29
CA GLY A 195 -11.67 -28.53 -11.69
C GLY A 195 -10.99 -27.60 -12.69
N TYR A 196 -10.11 -26.68 -12.28
CA TYR A 196 -9.36 -25.79 -13.17
C TYR A 196 -7.83 -25.89 -12.96
N THR A 197 -7.07 -25.50 -13.97
CA THR A 197 -5.60 -25.55 -14.01
C THR A 197 -5.02 -24.39 -14.82
N ASN A 198 -3.68 -24.28 -14.79
CA ASN A 198 -2.87 -23.30 -15.52
C ASN A 198 -3.01 -21.86 -14.98
N THR A 199 -2.21 -21.52 -13.98
CA THR A 199 -2.20 -20.18 -13.38
C THR A 199 -1.76 -19.11 -14.37
N SER A 200 -0.91 -19.44 -15.35
CA SER A 200 -0.48 -18.54 -16.42
C SER A 200 -1.61 -18.13 -17.38
N ASN A 201 -2.76 -18.81 -17.36
CA ASN A 201 -3.94 -18.42 -18.14
C ASN A 201 -5.13 -18.03 -17.25
N LEU A 202 -4.86 -17.60 -16.01
CA LEU A 202 -5.89 -17.23 -15.03
C LEU A 202 -6.86 -18.38 -14.75
N CYS A 203 -6.36 -19.62 -14.80
CA CYS A 203 -7.15 -20.82 -14.48
C CYS A 203 -8.41 -20.98 -15.37
N ARG A 204 -8.33 -20.56 -16.63
CA ARG A 204 -9.43 -20.70 -17.60
C ARG A 204 -9.49 -22.09 -18.22
N GLN A 205 -8.51 -22.94 -17.94
CA GLN A 205 -8.47 -24.31 -18.47
C GLN A 205 -9.08 -25.30 -17.47
N GLY A 206 -10.14 -25.98 -17.87
CA GLY A 206 -10.71 -27.09 -17.10
C GLY A 206 -9.78 -28.31 -17.01
N LYS A 207 -9.68 -28.91 -15.83
CA LYS A 207 -9.06 -30.21 -15.58
C LYS A 207 -9.96 -31.30 -16.15
N CYS A 208 -9.41 -32.17 -16.98
CA CYS A 208 -10.17 -33.27 -17.55
C CYS A 208 -9.97 -34.55 -16.73
N GLU A 209 -10.94 -34.92 -15.91
CA GLU A 209 -10.87 -36.11 -15.02
C GLU A 209 -10.99 -37.44 -15.78
N LYS A 210 -11.38 -37.42 -17.06
CA LYS A 210 -11.43 -38.60 -17.95
C LYS A 210 -10.80 -38.37 -19.31
N CYS A 211 -9.78 -37.52 -19.41
CA CYS A 211 -8.94 -37.47 -20.62
C CYS A 211 -7.93 -38.61 -20.56
N GLY A 212 -8.40 -39.83 -20.80
CA GLY A 212 -7.52 -40.94 -21.08
C GLY A 212 -6.79 -40.65 -22.40
N LEU A 213 -5.45 -40.57 -22.32
CA LEU A 213 -4.50 -40.66 -23.44
C LEU A 213 -4.69 -39.63 -24.57
N PHE A 214 -3.79 -38.66 -24.63
CA PHE A 214 -3.48 -37.95 -25.87
C PHE A 214 -3.09 -38.97 -26.96
N SER A 215 -4.02 -39.22 -27.89
CA SER A 215 -3.66 -39.34 -29.30
C SER A 215 -3.60 -37.90 -29.86
N PRO A 216 -2.55 -37.52 -30.60
CA PRO A 216 -2.44 -36.17 -31.13
C PRO A 216 -3.47 -35.98 -32.26
N GLY A 217 -4.45 -35.09 -32.08
CA GLY A 217 -5.24 -34.61 -33.22
C GLY A 217 -6.69 -34.16 -33.02
N TYR A 218 -7.22 -33.95 -31.82
CA TYR A 218 -8.63 -33.51 -31.70
C TYR A 218 -8.81 -32.16 -31.00
N GLN A 219 -9.36 -31.23 -31.78
CA GLN A 219 -9.88 -29.92 -31.40
C GLN A 219 -10.99 -30.06 -30.34
N PHE A 220 -10.93 -29.19 -29.34
CA PHE A 220 -11.92 -29.05 -28.27
C PHE A 220 -13.32 -28.75 -28.83
N MET A 221 -14.31 -29.55 -28.40
CA MET A 221 -15.69 -29.09 -28.30
C MET A 221 -16.12 -29.21 -26.84
N LEU A 222 -16.02 -28.10 -26.11
CA LEU A 222 -16.82 -27.91 -24.89
C LEU A 222 -18.13 -27.27 -25.34
N LYS A 223 -19.20 -28.07 -25.32
CA LYS A 223 -20.57 -27.62 -25.07
C LYS A 223 -21.42 -28.88 -24.94
N ASP A 224 -21.78 -29.23 -23.72
CA ASP A 224 -23.12 -29.73 -23.48
C ASP A 224 -23.67 -29.09 -22.21
N LYS A 225 -24.68 -28.27 -22.45
CA LYS A 225 -25.51 -27.62 -21.45
C LYS A 225 -26.25 -28.70 -20.66
N HIS A 226 -26.26 -28.55 -19.33
CA HIS A 226 -27.29 -29.17 -18.51
C HIS A 226 -28.67 -28.68 -18.96
N SER A 227 -29.58 -29.61 -19.24
CA SER A 227 -31.02 -29.41 -19.19
C SER A 227 -31.61 -30.59 -18.45
N ALA A 228 -32.14 -30.31 -17.25
CA ALA A 228 -33.14 -31.10 -16.57
C ALA A 228 -34.30 -30.14 -16.26
#